data_AF-A0A951NL24-F1
#
_entry.id   AF-A0A951NL24-F1
#
_cell.length_a   1.000
_cell.length_b   1.000
_cell.length_c   1.000
_cell.angle_alpha   90.00
_cell.angle_beta   90.00
_cell.angle_gamma   90.00
#
_symmetry.space_group_name_H-M   'P 1'
#
loop_
_entity.id
_entity.type
_entity.pdbx_description
1 polymer ?
#
loop_
_entity_poly.entity_id
_entity_poly.type
_entity_poly.pdbx_seq_one_letter_code
_entity_poly.pdbx_strand_id
1 'polypeptide(L)'
;MTTTFRRVGGWPMAGLALLVALAWVDPARGQEDPARLLSEGRRAYDAGDYERARETLWAYLDATAQLTGPSRLPQAEALWYIALMEPDAAVAVNHYRTIVDEYPAASVADQALFRLAVFELVSGDPASARQRLDRLRRDYPFSRVQPEIPMWIGRANLAQGDESKAIEAFIEGYTQVKNQDLPTELPAQQREALAAEYVYWLAAAYAQEGDLATARQYYTLLTLDYPDSPHAADAREALAGVGGGERPAAGEVAVRTDRQEPEFDNPPLPPSGEIGAEDEDDPIAGLDVVERDDAAPREEPPRPEPVVVEEPAIEAEPEVARTPAETEPAAEPDRGAPAVRVEEANKLPAPAPAGDTWLQVGAFSSASNAADLSKRLKADGFDTKVEVGIVDGQGYYRVRVGPFDLPRDRDRLDEARGRLDRLGYPARQMSGGE
;
A
#
# COMPACT_ATOMS: atom_id res chain seq x y z
N MET A 1 -41.55 77.15 82.47
CA MET A 1 -42.86 76.49 82.58
C MET A 1 -42.85 75.27 81.66
N THR A 2 -43.10 74.09 82.25
CA THR A 2 -43.73 72.90 81.65
C THR A 2 -42.96 72.03 80.63
N THR A 3 -42.30 71.00 81.16
CA THR A 3 -42.52 69.55 80.91
C THR A 3 -42.67 69.00 79.48
N THR A 4 -41.66 68.21 79.08
CA THR A 4 -41.69 66.83 78.53
C THR A 4 -42.81 66.38 77.57
N PHE A 5 -42.43 65.88 76.39
CA PHE A 5 -42.76 64.51 75.97
C PHE A 5 -41.84 63.98 74.86
N ARG A 6 -41.39 62.74 75.04
CA ARG A 6 -40.53 61.95 74.16
C ARG A 6 -41.42 61.16 73.18
N ARG A 7 -41.07 61.11 71.90
CA ARG A 7 -41.46 59.98 71.04
C ARG A 7 -40.37 59.66 70.03
N VAL A 8 -40.00 58.39 70.07
CA VAL A 8 -39.05 57.68 69.21
C VAL A 8 -39.64 57.58 67.81
N GLY A 9 -38.83 57.84 66.78
CA GLY A 9 -39.26 57.75 65.37
C GLY A 9 -38.06 57.71 64.43
N GLY A 10 -37.77 56.50 63.94
CA GLY A 10 -36.86 56.06 62.87
C GLY A 10 -36.01 57.08 62.11
N TRP A 11 -34.69 56.86 62.13
CA TRP A 11 -33.83 57.22 61.01
C TRP A 11 -33.83 56.08 59.99
N PRO A 12 -34.08 56.34 58.70
CA PRO A 12 -33.93 55.32 57.67
C PRO A 12 -32.44 55.00 57.51
N MET A 13 -32.11 53.73 57.71
CA MET A 13 -30.85 53.12 57.28
C MET A 13 -30.67 53.42 55.78
N ALA A 14 -29.61 54.16 55.45
CA ALA A 14 -29.10 54.24 54.10
C ALA A 14 -28.65 52.82 53.71
N GLY A 15 -29.51 52.13 52.97
CA GLY A 15 -29.20 50.83 52.39
C GLY A 15 -28.05 50.98 51.40
N LEU A 16 -26.94 50.31 51.72
CA LEU A 16 -25.87 50.01 50.80
C LEU A 16 -26.48 49.14 49.67
N ALA A 17 -26.89 49.75 48.57
CA ALA A 17 -27.31 49.04 47.38
C ALA A 17 -26.06 48.40 46.75
N LEU A 18 -25.79 47.15 47.17
CA LEU A 18 -24.88 46.26 46.48
C LEU A 18 -25.51 45.96 45.10
N LEU A 19 -25.16 46.74 44.08
CA LEU A 19 -25.44 46.40 42.70
C LEU A 19 -24.60 45.16 42.37
N VAL A 20 -25.19 43.98 42.55
CA VAL A 20 -24.74 42.76 41.89
C VAL A 20 -24.99 42.99 40.40
N ALA A 21 -23.97 43.47 39.70
CA ALA A 21 -23.93 43.37 38.25
C ALA A 21 -23.89 41.87 37.94
N LEU A 22 -25.05 41.26 37.66
CA LEU A 22 -25.06 40.05 36.85
C LEU A 22 -24.51 40.47 35.49
N ALA A 23 -23.19 40.30 35.33
CA ALA A 23 -22.62 40.15 34.01
C ALA A 23 -23.38 38.97 33.40
N TRP A 24 -24.29 39.26 32.47
CA TRP A 24 -24.66 38.29 31.46
C TRP A 24 -23.36 37.95 30.75
N VAL A 25 -22.70 36.88 31.20
CA VAL A 25 -21.69 36.22 30.39
C VAL A 25 -22.47 35.71 29.20
N ASP A 26 -22.35 36.44 28.11
CA ASP A 26 -22.80 36.03 26.79
C ASP A 26 -22.12 34.68 26.51
N PRO A 27 -22.84 33.55 26.49
CA PRO A 27 -22.22 32.23 26.34
C PRO A 27 -21.50 32.09 24.99
N ALA A 28 -21.74 33.01 24.05
CA ALA A 28 -21.08 33.09 22.76
C ALA A 28 -19.65 33.69 22.79
N ARG A 29 -19.17 34.24 23.92
CA ARG A 29 -17.85 34.92 23.99
C ARG A 29 -16.64 34.01 24.20
N GLY A 30 -16.79 32.69 24.13
CA GLY A 30 -15.66 31.77 24.27
C GLY A 30 -15.81 30.42 23.55
N GLN A 31 -16.84 30.24 22.71
CA GLN A 31 -16.98 29.00 21.96
C GLN A 31 -16.10 29.11 20.71
N GLU A 32 -14.88 28.58 20.81
CA GLU A 32 -13.97 28.48 19.68
C GLU A 32 -14.70 27.76 18.52
N ASP A 33 -14.62 28.34 17.32
CA ASP A 33 -15.26 27.77 16.13
C ASP A 33 -14.75 26.34 15.93
N PRO A 34 -15.61 25.30 16.01
CA PRO A 34 -15.16 23.92 15.90
C PRO A 34 -14.40 23.63 14.61
N ALA A 35 -14.75 24.29 13.49
CA ALA A 35 -14.02 24.14 12.24
C ALA A 35 -12.56 24.63 12.36
N ARG A 36 -12.34 25.67 13.18
CA ARG A 36 -11.02 26.20 13.46
C ARG A 36 -10.21 25.23 14.32
N LEU A 37 -10.81 24.66 15.36
CA LEU A 37 -10.18 23.66 16.22
C LEU A 37 -9.65 22.46 15.42
N LEU A 38 -10.49 21.85 14.57
CA LEU A 38 -10.05 20.73 13.71
C LEU A 38 -8.87 21.13 12.81
N SER A 39 -8.94 22.30 12.17
CA SER A 39 -7.86 22.78 11.30
C SER A 39 -6.56 23.10 12.06
N GLU A 40 -6.66 23.57 13.30
CA GLU A 40 -5.50 23.87 14.16
C GLU A 40 -4.86 22.59 14.68
N GLY A 41 -5.67 21.61 15.09
CA GLY A 41 -5.21 20.29 15.49
C GLY A 41 -4.44 19.58 14.37
N ARG A 42 -4.98 19.58 13.14
CA ARG A 42 -4.29 19.04 11.95
C ARG A 42 -2.96 19.76 11.69
N ARG A 43 -2.93 21.09 11.73
CA ARG A 43 -1.68 21.85 11.52
C ARG A 43 -0.65 21.56 12.61
N ALA A 44 -1.08 21.36 13.85
CA ALA A 44 -0.17 20.99 14.95
C ALA A 44 0.40 19.59 14.74
N TYR A 45 -0.43 18.63 14.32
CA TYR A 45 0.00 17.28 13.94
C TYR A 45 1.03 17.31 12.80
N ASP A 46 0.73 18.03 11.72
CA ASP A 46 1.64 18.20 10.57
C ASP A 46 2.97 18.87 10.98
N ALA A 47 2.97 19.68 12.05
CA ALA A 47 4.15 20.33 12.61
C ALA A 47 4.92 19.44 13.62
N GLY A 48 4.42 18.24 13.93
CA GLY A 48 4.98 17.34 14.95
C GLY A 48 4.72 17.77 16.39
N ASP A 49 3.87 18.77 16.61
CA ASP A 49 3.44 19.22 17.95
C ASP A 49 2.23 18.37 18.40
N TYR A 50 2.50 17.10 18.72
CA TYR A 50 1.46 16.12 19.05
C TYR A 50 0.70 16.44 20.33
N GLU A 51 1.33 17.10 21.29
CA GLU A 51 0.65 17.57 22.52
C GLU A 51 -0.41 18.61 22.19
N ARG A 52 -0.06 19.64 21.42
CA ARG A 52 -1.01 20.66 20.96
C ARG A 52 -2.08 20.06 20.06
N ALA A 53 -1.70 19.14 19.16
CA ALA A 53 -2.63 18.45 18.30
C ALA A 53 -3.68 17.70 19.13
N ARG A 54 -3.23 16.93 20.12
CA ARG A 54 -4.08 16.20 21.08
C ARG A 54 -5.07 17.11 21.78
N GLU A 55 -4.58 18.16 22.43
CA GLU A 55 -5.40 19.12 23.16
C GLU A 55 -6.47 19.74 22.26
N THR A 56 -6.07 20.20 21.06
CA THR A 56 -6.97 20.90 20.14
C THR A 56 -8.03 19.97 19.53
N LEU A 57 -7.66 18.73 19.20
CA LEU A 57 -8.56 17.74 18.61
C LEU A 57 -9.57 17.21 19.64
N TRP A 58 -9.17 17.03 20.91
CA TRP A 58 -10.12 16.70 21.97
C TRP A 58 -11.09 17.85 22.25
N ALA A 59 -10.62 19.10 22.27
CA ALA A 59 -11.50 20.26 22.39
C ALA A 59 -12.52 20.34 21.24
N TYR A 60 -12.13 19.94 20.02
CA TYR A 60 -13.04 19.82 18.88
C TYR A 60 -14.12 18.75 19.11
N LEU A 61 -13.74 17.57 19.58
CA LEU A 61 -14.68 16.48 19.87
C LEU A 61 -15.68 16.91 20.96
N ASP A 62 -15.22 17.55 22.02
CA ASP A 62 -16.08 18.07 23.09
C ASP A 62 -17.05 19.14 22.59
N ALA A 63 -16.56 20.12 21.83
CA ALA A 63 -17.36 21.19 21.25
C ALA A 63 -18.42 20.68 20.27
N THR A 64 -18.22 19.49 19.69
CA THR A 64 -19.11 18.88 18.71
C THR A 64 -19.87 17.66 19.21
N ALA A 65 -19.73 17.27 20.48
CA ALA A 65 -20.30 16.02 21.03
C ALA A 65 -21.83 15.87 20.82
N GLN A 66 -22.54 16.99 20.71
CA GLN A 66 -24.00 17.02 20.50
C GLN A 66 -24.43 16.92 19.02
N LEU A 67 -23.48 16.94 18.07
CA LEU A 67 -23.79 16.81 16.65
C LEU A 67 -24.27 15.40 16.33
N THR A 68 -25.26 15.33 15.44
CA THR A 68 -25.85 14.06 14.98
C THR A 68 -25.97 14.05 13.46
N GLY A 69 -26.21 12.86 12.88
CA GLY A 69 -26.35 12.71 11.44
C GLY A 69 -25.08 13.09 10.66
N PRO A 70 -25.16 13.52 9.39
CA PRO A 70 -23.97 13.81 8.59
C PRO A 70 -23.07 14.93 9.14
N SER A 71 -23.60 15.84 9.97
CA SER A 71 -22.85 16.95 10.54
C SER A 71 -21.73 16.52 11.49
N ARG A 72 -21.80 15.30 12.05
CA ARG A 72 -20.75 14.76 12.92
C ARG A 72 -19.61 14.08 12.16
N LEU A 73 -19.70 13.88 10.84
CA LEU A 73 -18.68 13.16 10.06
C LEU A 73 -17.24 13.65 10.27
N PRO A 74 -16.96 14.97 10.41
CA PRO A 74 -15.58 15.43 10.63
C PRO A 74 -15.00 15.06 12.02
N GLN A 75 -15.81 14.56 12.97
CA GLN A 75 -15.31 13.93 14.20
C GLN A 75 -14.44 12.72 13.92
N ALA A 76 -14.73 11.96 12.86
CA ALA A 76 -13.92 10.84 12.44
C ALA A 76 -12.49 11.27 12.08
N GLU A 77 -12.32 12.44 11.48
CA GLU A 77 -11.00 12.99 11.15
C GLU A 77 -10.21 13.34 12.42
N ALA A 78 -10.86 13.92 13.43
CA ALA A 78 -10.20 14.17 14.71
C ALA A 78 -9.80 12.86 15.42
N LEU A 79 -10.71 11.88 15.47
CA LEU A 79 -10.41 10.54 16.00
C LEU A 79 -9.26 9.86 15.24
N TRP A 80 -9.18 10.06 13.92
CA TRP A 80 -8.11 9.52 13.09
C TRP A 80 -6.75 10.08 13.49
N TYR A 81 -6.59 11.41 13.53
CA TYR A 81 -5.34 12.02 13.99
C TYR A 81 -5.02 11.66 15.43
N ILE A 82 -6.03 11.54 16.30
CA ILE A 82 -5.82 11.10 17.68
C ILE A 82 -5.24 9.69 17.72
N ALA A 83 -5.81 8.77 16.94
CA ALA A 83 -5.31 7.41 16.83
C ALA A 83 -3.88 7.33 16.26
N LEU A 84 -3.54 8.18 15.28
CA LEU A 84 -2.22 8.19 14.66
C LEU A 84 -1.10 8.62 15.62
N MET A 85 -1.40 9.51 16.57
CA MET A 85 -0.44 10.00 17.56
C MET A 85 -0.53 9.27 18.91
N GLU A 86 -1.33 8.20 18.99
CA GLU A 86 -1.55 7.45 20.21
C GLU A 86 -0.42 6.45 20.45
N PRO A 87 0.34 6.55 21.55
CA PRO A 87 1.42 5.61 21.85
C PRO A 87 0.91 4.19 22.13
N ASP A 88 -0.27 4.07 22.74
CA ASP A 88 -0.86 2.79 23.07
C ASP A 88 -1.66 2.23 21.88
N ALA A 89 -1.23 1.08 21.37
CA ALA A 89 -1.85 0.45 20.22
C ALA A 89 -3.32 0.03 20.47
N ALA A 90 -3.66 -0.39 21.70
CA ALA A 90 -5.02 -0.78 22.05
C ALA A 90 -5.96 0.44 22.09
N VAL A 91 -5.47 1.59 22.56
CA VAL A 91 -6.23 2.86 22.54
C VAL A 91 -6.43 3.32 21.10
N ALA A 92 -5.37 3.32 20.27
CA ALA A 92 -5.46 3.66 18.84
C ALA A 92 -6.50 2.79 18.11
N VAL A 93 -6.48 1.48 18.37
CA VAL A 93 -7.42 0.52 17.78
C VAL A 93 -8.86 0.82 18.17
N ASN A 94 -9.13 1.24 19.40
CA ASN A 94 -10.48 1.64 19.78
C ASN A 94 -10.97 2.86 19.00
N HIS A 95 -10.11 3.86 18.77
CA HIS A 95 -10.46 5.00 17.92
C HIS A 95 -10.74 4.57 16.46
N TYR A 96 -9.92 3.68 15.88
CA TYR A 96 -10.20 3.16 14.54
C TYR A 96 -11.52 2.36 14.49
N ARG A 97 -11.83 1.56 15.52
CA ARG A 97 -13.12 0.86 15.62
C ARG A 97 -14.29 1.84 15.65
N THR A 98 -14.20 2.88 16.48
CA THR A 98 -15.21 3.94 16.53
C THR A 98 -15.43 4.58 15.16
N ILE A 99 -14.36 4.93 14.44
CA ILE A 99 -14.46 5.49 13.07
C ILE A 99 -15.21 4.52 12.14
N VAL A 100 -14.84 3.24 12.15
CA VAL A 100 -15.37 2.22 11.24
C VAL A 100 -16.83 1.86 11.51
N ASP A 101 -17.23 1.85 12.77
CA ASP A 101 -18.56 1.42 13.20
C ASP A 101 -19.55 2.58 13.22
N GLU A 102 -19.10 3.77 13.64
CA GLU A 102 -19.97 4.94 13.78
C GLU A 102 -19.91 5.91 12.61
N TYR A 103 -18.79 5.97 11.90
CA TYR A 103 -18.54 6.92 10.82
C TYR A 103 -18.17 6.24 9.48
N PRO A 104 -18.88 5.20 9.01
CA PRO A 104 -18.50 4.45 7.80
C PRO A 104 -18.56 5.29 6.50
N ALA A 105 -19.17 6.47 6.52
CA ALA A 105 -19.21 7.39 5.40
C ALA A 105 -18.14 8.51 5.48
N ALA A 106 -17.31 8.53 6.52
CA ALA A 106 -16.25 9.52 6.66
C ALA A 106 -15.10 9.24 5.67
N SER A 107 -14.39 10.29 5.27
CA SER A 107 -13.27 10.23 4.33
C SER A 107 -12.06 9.44 4.83
N VAL A 108 -11.99 9.15 6.13
CA VAL A 108 -10.92 8.37 6.79
C VAL A 108 -11.37 6.96 7.17
N ALA A 109 -12.62 6.59 6.89
CA ALA A 109 -13.18 5.31 7.34
C ALA A 109 -12.55 4.10 6.65
N ASP A 110 -12.15 4.26 5.39
CA ASP A 110 -11.40 3.28 4.62
C ASP A 110 -10.00 3.04 5.21
N GLN A 111 -9.28 4.11 5.53
CA GLN A 111 -7.96 4.05 6.17
C GLN A 111 -8.03 3.47 7.58
N ALA A 112 -9.03 3.85 8.38
CA ALA A 112 -9.25 3.26 9.70
C ALA A 112 -9.56 1.76 9.62
N LEU A 113 -10.40 1.34 8.66
CA LEU A 113 -10.70 -0.08 8.43
C LEU A 113 -9.45 -0.87 8.01
N PHE A 114 -8.62 -0.28 7.16
CA PHE A 114 -7.33 -0.84 6.78
C PHE A 114 -6.38 -0.98 7.98
N ARG A 115 -6.20 0.08 8.79
CA ARG A 115 -5.37 0.05 10.00
C ARG A 115 -5.80 -1.04 10.99
N LEU A 116 -7.11 -1.24 11.17
CA LEU A 116 -7.63 -2.34 11.98
C LEU A 116 -7.23 -3.71 11.42
N ALA A 117 -7.34 -3.89 10.10
CA ALA A 117 -6.95 -5.15 9.48
C ALA A 117 -5.45 -5.44 9.65
N VAL A 118 -4.61 -4.42 9.49
CA VAL A 118 -3.16 -4.54 9.72
C VAL A 118 -2.89 -4.89 11.18
N PHE A 119 -3.50 -4.19 12.13
CA PHE A 119 -3.32 -4.47 13.56
C PHE A 119 -3.74 -5.90 13.93
N GLU A 120 -4.88 -6.37 13.44
CA GLU A 120 -5.36 -7.74 13.67
C GLU A 120 -4.38 -8.77 13.12
N LEU A 121 -3.83 -8.54 11.92
CA LEU A 121 -2.83 -9.41 11.33
C LEU A 121 -1.55 -9.49 12.19
N VAL A 122 -1.03 -8.34 12.63
CA VAL A 122 0.18 -8.27 13.48
C VAL A 122 -0.08 -8.88 14.86
N SER A 123 -1.30 -8.76 15.37
CA SER A 123 -1.74 -9.36 16.64
C SER A 123 -1.99 -10.88 16.54
N GLY A 124 -1.78 -11.49 15.37
CA GLY A 124 -1.95 -12.92 15.17
C GLY A 124 -3.38 -13.36 14.87
N ASP A 125 -4.27 -12.45 14.46
CA ASP A 125 -5.63 -12.75 13.99
C ASP A 125 -5.79 -12.47 12.47
N PRO A 126 -5.18 -13.31 11.61
CA PRO A 126 -5.30 -13.16 10.16
C PRO A 126 -6.72 -13.38 9.63
N ALA A 127 -7.59 -14.05 10.39
CA ALA A 127 -8.97 -14.33 9.96
C ALA A 127 -9.82 -13.05 10.00
N SER A 128 -9.77 -12.32 11.12
CA SER A 128 -10.45 -11.02 11.25
C SER A 128 -9.86 -10.00 10.28
N ALA A 129 -8.54 -9.96 10.14
CA ALA A 129 -7.87 -9.09 9.18
C ALA A 129 -8.40 -9.29 7.76
N ARG A 130 -8.49 -10.54 7.30
CA ARG A 130 -9.05 -10.87 5.98
C ARG A 130 -10.49 -10.44 5.83
N GLN A 131 -11.34 -10.64 6.86
CA GLN A 131 -12.73 -10.18 6.82
C GLN A 131 -12.83 -8.65 6.66
N ARG A 132 -11.96 -7.89 7.34
CA ARG A 132 -11.91 -6.43 7.20
C ARG A 132 -11.41 -5.99 5.84
N LEU A 133 -10.40 -6.65 5.29
CA LEU A 133 -9.89 -6.38 3.93
C LEU A 133 -10.95 -6.70 2.87
N ASP A 134 -11.70 -7.78 3.03
CA ASP A 134 -12.84 -8.12 2.16
C ASP A 134 -13.96 -7.08 2.24
N ARG A 135 -14.24 -6.56 3.44
CA ARG A 135 -15.17 -5.44 3.65
C ARG A 135 -14.65 -4.17 2.98
N LEU A 136 -13.39 -3.83 3.18
CA LEU A 136 -12.74 -2.64 2.62
C LEU A 136 -12.80 -2.64 1.08
N ARG A 137 -12.47 -3.79 0.48
CA ARG A 137 -12.53 -4.00 -0.97
C ARG A 137 -13.92 -3.74 -1.55
N ARG A 138 -14.96 -4.23 -0.87
CA ARG A 138 -16.36 -4.15 -1.32
C ARG A 138 -17.01 -2.80 -1.04
N ASP A 139 -16.81 -2.27 0.16
CA ASP A 139 -17.55 -1.09 0.65
C ASP A 139 -16.87 0.23 0.23
N TYR A 140 -15.56 0.22 -0.06
CA TYR A 140 -14.78 1.40 -0.45
C TYR A 140 -14.00 1.19 -1.77
N PRO A 141 -14.66 0.87 -2.90
CA PRO A 141 -14.02 0.46 -4.16
C PRO A 141 -13.08 1.51 -4.79
N PHE A 142 -13.17 2.77 -4.37
CA PHE A 142 -12.33 3.88 -4.83
C PHE A 142 -11.32 4.37 -3.78
N SER A 143 -11.13 3.61 -2.69
CA SER A 143 -10.14 3.96 -1.69
C SER A 143 -8.72 3.93 -2.26
N ARG A 144 -7.86 4.83 -1.78
CA ARG A 144 -6.44 4.88 -2.15
C ARG A 144 -5.67 3.62 -1.73
N VAL A 145 -6.19 2.87 -0.75
CA VAL A 145 -5.56 1.63 -0.25
C VAL A 145 -5.94 0.39 -1.07
N GLN A 146 -6.88 0.51 -2.03
CA GLN A 146 -7.29 -0.61 -2.90
C GLN A 146 -6.12 -1.38 -3.54
N PRO A 147 -5.07 -0.71 -4.07
CA PRO A 147 -3.92 -1.40 -4.65
C PRO A 147 -3.16 -2.28 -3.65
N GLU A 148 -3.27 -2.03 -2.34
CA GLU A 148 -2.60 -2.78 -1.30
C GLU A 148 -3.45 -3.95 -0.76
N ILE A 149 -4.77 -3.94 -0.96
CA ILE A 149 -5.64 -4.96 -0.36
C ILE A 149 -5.20 -6.40 -0.72
N PRO A 150 -4.89 -6.74 -2.00
CA PRO A 150 -4.42 -8.08 -2.33
C PRO A 150 -3.12 -8.46 -1.62
N MET A 151 -2.21 -7.50 -1.41
CA MET A 151 -0.99 -7.70 -0.62
C MET A 151 -1.32 -8.17 0.80
N TRP A 152 -2.20 -7.44 1.49
CA TRP A 152 -2.53 -7.74 2.88
C TRP A 152 -3.36 -9.02 3.01
N ILE A 153 -4.23 -9.32 2.04
CA ILE A 153 -4.91 -10.61 1.94
C ILE A 153 -3.88 -11.73 1.77
N GLY A 154 -2.89 -11.56 0.91
CA GLY A 154 -1.83 -12.54 0.70
C GLY A 154 -1.05 -12.83 1.98
N ARG A 155 -0.64 -11.77 2.69
CA ARG A 155 0.05 -11.88 3.99
C ARG A 155 -0.81 -12.56 5.05
N ALA A 156 -2.11 -12.28 5.09
CA ALA A 156 -3.05 -12.96 5.98
C ALA A 156 -3.15 -14.47 5.67
N ASN A 157 -3.18 -14.86 4.39
CA ASN A 157 -3.18 -16.28 4.01
C ASN A 157 -1.84 -16.96 4.35
N LEU A 158 -0.69 -16.30 4.17
CA LEU A 158 0.61 -16.85 4.60
C LEU A 158 0.65 -17.11 6.11
N ALA A 159 0.14 -16.16 6.91
CA ALA A 159 0.06 -16.32 8.36
C ALA A 159 -0.87 -17.49 8.78
N GLN A 160 -1.80 -17.89 7.92
CA GLN A 160 -2.67 -19.05 8.10
C GLN A 160 -2.07 -20.36 7.56
N GLY A 161 -0.92 -20.30 6.86
CA GLY A 161 -0.33 -21.46 6.18
C GLY A 161 -1.08 -21.86 4.90
N ASP A 162 -1.82 -20.93 4.30
CA ASP A 162 -2.51 -21.12 3.00
C ASP A 162 -1.66 -20.50 1.88
N GLU A 163 -0.48 -21.05 1.57
CA GLU A 163 0.48 -20.44 0.62
C GLU A 163 -0.12 -20.26 -0.78
N SER A 164 -0.92 -21.21 -1.26
CA SER A 164 -1.51 -21.13 -2.61
C SER A 164 -2.46 -19.93 -2.74
N LYS A 165 -3.30 -19.66 -1.73
CA LYS A 165 -4.17 -18.46 -1.73
C LYS A 165 -3.38 -17.18 -1.59
N ALA A 166 -2.27 -17.22 -0.85
CA ALA A 166 -1.38 -16.08 -0.75
C ALA A 166 -0.78 -15.71 -2.11
N ILE A 167 -0.24 -16.70 -2.82
CA ILE A 167 0.32 -16.56 -4.17
C ILE A 167 -0.74 -15.99 -5.12
N GLU A 168 -1.97 -16.51 -5.12
CA GLU A 168 -3.06 -15.99 -5.95
C GLU A 168 -3.32 -14.50 -5.69
N ALA A 169 -3.42 -14.10 -4.42
CA ALA A 169 -3.65 -12.70 -4.04
C ALA A 169 -2.48 -11.78 -4.44
N PHE A 170 -1.24 -12.22 -4.27
CA PHE A 170 -0.08 -11.44 -4.69
C PHE A 170 0.03 -11.31 -6.21
N ILE A 171 -0.28 -12.37 -6.97
CA ILE A 171 -0.33 -12.32 -8.44
C ILE A 171 -1.42 -11.36 -8.91
N GLU A 172 -2.61 -11.40 -8.30
CA GLU A 172 -3.71 -10.48 -8.59
C GLU A 172 -3.24 -9.03 -8.44
N GLY A 173 -2.73 -8.66 -7.26
CA GLY A 173 -2.30 -7.30 -6.97
C GLY A 173 -1.12 -6.84 -7.83
N TYR A 174 -0.10 -7.69 -8.04
CA TYR A 174 1.00 -7.37 -8.95
C TYR A 174 0.53 -7.09 -10.37
N THR A 175 -0.41 -7.91 -10.87
CA THR A 175 -0.94 -7.78 -12.22
C THR A 175 -1.73 -6.48 -12.37
N GLN A 176 -2.55 -6.12 -11.39
CA GLN A 176 -3.28 -4.84 -11.36
C GLN A 176 -2.32 -3.65 -11.41
N VAL A 177 -1.27 -3.65 -10.56
CA VAL A 177 -0.27 -2.58 -10.53
C VAL A 177 0.48 -2.47 -11.87
N LYS A 178 0.91 -3.60 -12.44
CA LYS A 178 1.66 -3.62 -13.72
C LYS A 178 0.82 -3.20 -14.91
N ASN A 179 -0.47 -3.53 -14.93
CA ASN A 179 -1.37 -3.16 -16.00
C ASN A 179 -1.99 -1.77 -15.79
N GLN A 180 -1.68 -1.11 -14.67
CA GLN A 180 -2.31 0.15 -14.26
C GLN A 180 -3.83 0.03 -14.16
N ASP A 181 -4.32 -1.18 -13.85
CA ASP A 181 -5.73 -1.51 -13.64
C ASP A 181 -6.05 -1.29 -12.15
N LEU A 182 -5.96 -0.03 -11.73
CA LEU A 182 -6.15 0.39 -10.35
C LEU A 182 -7.33 1.37 -10.27
N PRO A 183 -8.18 1.29 -9.23
CA PRO A 183 -9.27 2.25 -9.04
C PRO A 183 -8.81 3.70 -8.88
N THR A 184 -7.57 3.91 -8.45
CA THR A 184 -6.93 5.22 -8.32
C THR A 184 -5.56 5.17 -8.98
N GLU A 185 -5.26 6.17 -9.80
CA GLU A 185 -3.94 6.31 -10.41
C GLU A 185 -2.89 6.59 -9.33
N LEU A 186 -1.87 5.72 -9.28
CA LEU A 186 -0.72 5.89 -8.42
C LEU A 186 0.43 6.56 -9.20
N PRO A 187 1.19 7.49 -8.61
CA PRO A 187 2.47 7.98 -9.15
C PRO A 187 3.42 6.83 -9.50
N ALA A 188 4.26 7.02 -10.53
CA ALA A 188 5.17 5.98 -11.01
C ALA A 188 6.05 5.38 -9.91
N GLN A 189 6.62 6.23 -9.05
CA GLN A 189 7.46 5.80 -7.93
C GLN A 189 6.70 4.92 -6.92
N GLN A 190 5.46 5.28 -6.58
CA GLN A 190 4.63 4.48 -5.67
C GLN A 190 4.22 3.15 -6.30
N ARG A 191 3.92 3.14 -7.61
CA ARG A 191 3.66 1.88 -8.34
C ARG A 191 4.87 0.97 -8.36
N GLU A 192 6.06 1.51 -8.57
CA GLU A 192 7.30 0.72 -8.57
C GLU A 192 7.61 0.15 -7.19
N ALA A 193 7.45 0.94 -6.13
CA ALA A 193 7.61 0.48 -4.75
C ALA A 193 6.63 -0.65 -4.42
N LEU A 194 5.34 -0.46 -4.74
CA LEU A 194 4.31 -1.47 -4.51
C LEU A 194 4.54 -2.75 -5.35
N ALA A 195 4.95 -2.60 -6.62
CA ALA A 195 5.30 -3.75 -7.46
C ALA A 195 6.51 -4.53 -6.94
N ALA A 196 7.53 -3.82 -6.42
CA ALA A 196 8.69 -4.44 -5.78
C ALA A 196 8.28 -5.23 -4.53
N GLU A 197 7.38 -4.66 -3.72
CA GLU A 197 6.84 -5.33 -2.54
C GLU A 197 6.07 -6.60 -2.93
N TYR A 198 5.23 -6.56 -3.98
CA TYR A 198 4.52 -7.75 -4.48
C TYR A 198 5.47 -8.85 -4.91
N VAL A 199 6.55 -8.50 -5.62
CA VAL A 199 7.56 -9.47 -6.06
C VAL A 199 8.30 -10.08 -4.87
N TYR A 200 8.60 -9.30 -3.84
CA TYR A 200 9.20 -9.80 -2.62
C TYR A 200 8.31 -10.84 -1.94
N TRP A 201 7.03 -10.52 -1.72
CA TRP A 201 6.10 -11.44 -1.05
C TRP A 201 5.76 -12.67 -1.89
N LEU A 202 5.73 -12.56 -3.22
CA LEU A 202 5.67 -13.73 -4.12
C LEU A 202 6.86 -14.65 -3.90
N ALA A 203 8.08 -14.10 -3.88
CA ALA A 203 9.29 -14.88 -3.65
C ALA A 203 9.24 -15.60 -2.29
N ALA A 204 8.81 -14.90 -1.24
CA ALA A 204 8.64 -15.45 0.10
C ALA A 204 7.58 -16.57 0.14
N ALA A 205 6.42 -16.35 -0.49
CA ALA A 205 5.33 -17.30 -0.53
C ALA A 205 5.72 -18.61 -1.25
N TYR A 206 6.36 -18.52 -2.42
CA TYR A 206 6.88 -19.70 -3.11
C TYR A 206 7.99 -20.41 -2.33
N ALA A 207 8.84 -19.66 -1.61
CA ALA A 207 9.86 -20.27 -0.75
C ALA A 207 9.24 -21.07 0.40
N GLN A 208 8.16 -20.54 0.99
CA GLN A 208 7.42 -21.21 2.07
C GLN A 208 6.67 -22.45 1.57
N GLU A 209 6.03 -22.37 0.38
CA GLU A 209 5.39 -23.50 -0.29
C GLU A 209 6.41 -24.62 -0.63
N GLY A 210 7.68 -24.25 -0.82
CA GLY A 210 8.78 -25.15 -1.13
C GLY A 210 9.20 -25.14 -2.60
N ASP A 211 8.57 -24.32 -3.44
CA ASP A 211 9.02 -24.06 -4.81
C ASP A 211 10.18 -23.06 -4.83
N LEU A 212 11.34 -23.55 -4.39
CA LEU A 212 12.57 -22.76 -4.32
C LEU A 212 13.05 -22.28 -5.71
N ALA A 213 12.66 -22.98 -6.79
CA ALA A 213 13.02 -22.58 -8.14
C ALA A 213 12.28 -21.29 -8.53
N THR A 214 10.97 -21.26 -8.33
CA THR A 214 10.14 -20.09 -8.61
C THR A 214 10.45 -18.95 -7.64
N ALA A 215 10.67 -19.23 -6.36
CA ALA A 215 11.11 -18.23 -5.39
C ALA A 215 12.41 -17.53 -5.83
N ARG A 216 13.40 -18.31 -6.29
CA ARG A 216 14.67 -17.78 -6.80
C ARG A 216 14.46 -16.89 -8.03
N GLN A 217 13.53 -17.23 -8.93
CA GLN A 217 13.20 -16.38 -10.08
C GLN A 217 12.66 -15.03 -9.63
N TYR A 218 11.75 -15.00 -8.64
CA TYR A 218 11.20 -13.75 -8.11
C TYR A 218 12.21 -12.91 -7.34
N TYR A 219 13.05 -13.51 -6.49
CA TYR A 219 14.14 -12.77 -5.86
C TYR A 219 15.10 -12.18 -6.91
N THR A 220 15.39 -12.92 -7.98
CA THR A 220 16.25 -12.41 -9.05
C THR A 220 15.56 -11.27 -9.80
N LEU A 221 14.26 -11.39 -10.09
CA LEU A 221 13.45 -10.32 -10.69
C LEU A 221 13.50 -9.06 -9.83
N LEU A 222 13.39 -9.19 -8.51
CA LEU A 222 13.46 -8.07 -7.58
C LEU A 222 14.78 -7.30 -7.70
N THR A 223 15.90 -8.03 -7.80
CA THR A 223 17.23 -7.41 -7.94
C THR A 223 17.47 -6.77 -9.30
N LEU A 224 16.74 -7.18 -10.33
CA LEU A 224 16.88 -6.69 -11.70
C LEU A 224 15.99 -5.48 -11.98
N ASP A 225 14.71 -5.59 -11.65
CA ASP A 225 13.69 -4.61 -12.02
C ASP A 225 13.50 -3.53 -10.95
N TYR A 226 13.84 -3.84 -9.70
CA TYR A 226 13.69 -2.92 -8.57
C TYR A 226 14.97 -2.85 -7.72
N PRO A 227 16.14 -2.56 -8.33
CA PRO A 227 17.44 -2.64 -7.65
C PRO A 227 17.57 -1.69 -6.45
N ASP A 228 16.81 -0.58 -6.46
CA ASP A 228 16.77 0.45 -5.42
C ASP A 228 15.67 0.20 -4.37
N SER A 229 14.85 -0.85 -4.53
CA SER A 229 13.83 -1.18 -3.54
C SER A 229 14.46 -1.61 -2.21
N PRO A 230 13.83 -1.31 -1.06
CA PRO A 230 14.29 -1.78 0.25
C PRO A 230 14.46 -3.31 0.31
N HIS A 231 13.67 -4.05 -0.47
CA HIS A 231 13.67 -5.50 -0.51
C HIS A 231 14.78 -6.10 -1.39
N ALA A 232 15.44 -5.31 -2.25
CA ALA A 232 16.50 -5.82 -3.12
C ALA A 232 17.70 -6.36 -2.33
N ALA A 233 18.00 -5.80 -1.16
CA ALA A 233 19.04 -6.32 -0.28
C ALA A 233 18.68 -7.70 0.28
N ASP A 234 17.47 -7.82 0.85
CA ASP A 234 16.94 -9.07 1.40
C ASP A 234 16.87 -10.16 0.31
N ALA A 235 16.52 -9.80 -0.93
CA ALA A 235 16.54 -10.72 -2.07
C ALA A 235 17.95 -11.20 -2.43
N ARG A 236 18.96 -10.32 -2.46
CA ARG A 236 20.36 -10.74 -2.74
C ARG A 236 20.85 -11.73 -1.68
N GLU A 237 20.50 -11.51 -0.41
CA GLU A 237 20.81 -12.43 0.68
C GLU A 237 20.11 -13.79 0.50
N ALA A 238 18.80 -13.77 0.22
CA ALA A 238 18.05 -15.00 -0.05
C ALA A 238 18.65 -15.78 -1.23
N LEU A 239 19.07 -15.10 -2.30
CA LEU A 239 19.73 -15.73 -3.45
C LEU A 239 21.07 -16.38 -3.10
N ALA A 240 21.84 -15.78 -2.19
CA ALA A 240 23.08 -16.35 -1.70
C ALA A 240 22.85 -17.58 -0.80
N GLY A 241 21.83 -17.53 0.07
CA GLY A 241 21.46 -18.60 1.00
C GLY A 241 20.77 -19.81 0.35
N VAL A 242 19.98 -19.61 -0.72
CA VAL A 242 19.26 -20.69 -1.44
C VAL A 242 20.22 -21.61 -2.23
N GLY A 243 21.53 -21.32 -2.23
CA GLY A 243 22.60 -22.26 -2.64
C GLY A 243 23.04 -23.24 -1.55
N GLY A 244 22.61 -23.03 -0.30
CA GLY A 244 23.03 -23.79 0.87
C GLY A 244 21.89 -24.04 1.86
N GLY A 245 20.97 -24.95 1.53
CA GLY A 245 20.26 -25.81 2.49
C GLY A 245 19.42 -25.24 3.63
N GLU A 246 19.39 -23.92 3.88
CA GLU A 246 18.65 -23.34 4.99
C GLU A 246 17.48 -22.50 4.49
N ARG A 247 16.27 -22.89 4.93
CA ARG A 247 15.03 -22.14 4.76
C ARG A 247 15.23 -20.75 5.40
N PRO A 248 14.94 -19.64 4.70
CA PRO A 248 14.74 -18.39 5.41
C PRO A 248 13.59 -18.61 6.40
N ALA A 249 13.87 -18.47 7.70
CA ALA A 249 12.87 -18.64 8.72
C ALA A 249 11.83 -17.51 8.55
N ALA A 250 10.66 -17.86 8.01
CA ALA A 250 9.51 -16.96 7.87
C ALA A 250 9.01 -16.38 9.22
N GLY A 251 9.58 -16.83 10.36
CA GLY A 251 9.33 -16.28 11.69
C GLY A 251 10.21 -15.09 12.09
N GLU A 252 11.25 -14.76 11.32
CA GLU A 252 12.11 -13.57 11.55
C GLU A 252 11.95 -12.49 10.47
N VAL A 253 11.02 -12.68 9.53
CA VAL A 253 10.24 -11.54 9.00
C VAL A 253 9.25 -11.12 10.09
N ALA A 254 9.74 -10.96 11.32
CA ALA A 254 9.15 -10.06 12.28
C ALA A 254 8.93 -8.78 11.49
N VAL A 255 7.71 -8.27 11.57
CA VAL A 255 7.38 -6.89 11.25
C VAL A 255 8.52 -6.06 11.80
N ARG A 256 9.48 -5.72 10.94
CA ARG A 256 10.54 -4.80 11.28
C ARG A 256 9.83 -3.47 11.30
N THR A 257 9.22 -3.17 12.44
CA THR A 257 8.52 -1.92 12.76
C THR A 257 9.48 -0.72 12.68
N ASP A 258 10.77 -0.97 12.47
CA ASP A 258 11.85 -0.02 12.18
C ASP A 258 12.03 0.28 10.67
N ARG A 259 11.36 -0.43 9.76
CA ARG A 259 11.44 -0.16 8.31
C ARG A 259 10.15 0.53 7.85
N GLN A 260 10.30 1.77 7.39
CA GLN A 260 9.24 2.59 6.79
C GLN A 260 8.47 1.77 5.74
N GLU A 261 7.22 1.41 6.07
CA GLU A 261 6.21 0.97 5.12
C GLU A 261 6.11 2.00 3.97
N PRO A 262 5.76 1.61 2.74
CA PRO A 262 5.57 2.58 1.66
C PRO A 262 4.68 3.72 2.14
N GLU A 263 5.22 4.94 2.16
CA GLU A 263 4.55 6.15 2.65
C GLU A 263 3.34 6.48 1.76
N PHE A 264 2.20 5.87 2.07
CA PHE A 264 0.88 6.38 1.78
C PHE A 264 0.37 7.12 3.02
N ASP A 265 0.98 8.26 3.37
CA ASP A 265 0.58 9.10 4.53
C ASP A 265 0.29 8.31 5.83
N ASN A 266 0.89 7.13 6.00
CA ASN A 266 0.58 6.21 7.08
C ASN A 266 1.80 6.14 8.02
N PRO A 267 1.80 6.84 9.17
CA PRO A 267 2.87 6.67 10.15
C PRO A 267 2.91 5.19 10.63
N PRO A 268 4.08 4.67 11.01
CA PRO A 268 4.22 3.29 11.48
C PRO A 268 3.29 3.04 12.67
N LEU A 269 2.68 1.85 12.72
CA LEU A 269 1.95 1.42 13.92
C LEU A 269 2.90 1.41 15.13
N PRO A 270 2.47 1.85 16.32
CA PRO A 270 3.29 1.72 17.52
C PRO A 270 3.64 0.24 17.75
N PRO A 271 4.87 -0.05 18.23
CA PRO A 271 5.29 -1.42 18.46
C PRO A 271 4.33 -2.11 19.43
N SER A 272 4.12 -3.41 19.24
CA SER A 272 3.34 -4.26 20.14
C SER A 272 4.05 -4.31 21.51
N GLY A 273 3.80 -3.33 22.37
CA GLY A 273 4.16 -3.38 23.77
C GLY A 273 3.48 -4.58 24.41
N GLU A 274 4.21 -5.33 25.25
CA GLU A 274 3.63 -6.37 26.09
C GLU A 274 2.38 -5.82 26.77
N ILE A 275 1.28 -6.55 26.65
CA ILE A 275 -0.01 -6.22 27.24
C ILE A 275 0.13 -6.35 28.76
N GLY A 276 0.70 -5.31 29.37
CA GLY A 276 0.74 -5.11 30.80
C GLY A 276 -0.63 -4.66 31.25
N ALA A 277 -1.35 -5.55 31.93
CA ALA A 277 -2.43 -5.11 32.79
C ALA A 277 -1.86 -4.11 33.81
N GLU A 278 -2.68 -3.11 34.15
CA GLU A 278 -2.50 -2.11 35.23
C GLU A 278 -1.95 -0.75 34.78
N ASP A 279 -2.86 0.17 34.47
CA ASP A 279 -3.09 1.39 35.28
C ASP A 279 -4.46 2.00 34.87
N GLU A 280 -5.51 1.68 35.65
CA GLU A 280 -6.81 2.34 35.59
C GLU A 280 -6.71 3.68 36.32
N ASP A 281 -6.40 4.77 35.62
CA ASP A 281 -6.69 6.16 36.08
C ASP A 281 -6.55 7.14 34.89
N ASP A 282 -7.44 7.01 33.89
CA ASP A 282 -7.70 8.08 32.91
C ASP A 282 -9.22 8.15 32.65
N PRO A 283 -9.85 9.34 32.56
CA PRO A 283 -11.27 9.51 32.82
C PRO A 283 -12.09 9.24 31.56
N ILE A 284 -12.27 7.97 31.20
CA ILE A 284 -13.32 7.56 30.25
C ILE A 284 -14.42 6.82 31.01
N ALA A 285 -15.18 7.59 31.79
CA ALA A 285 -16.49 7.20 32.29
C ALA A 285 -17.51 8.21 31.73
N GLY A 286 -18.06 7.93 30.54
CA GLY A 286 -19.03 8.87 29.96
C GLY A 286 -19.63 8.56 28.59
N LEU A 287 -19.31 7.44 27.94
CA LEU A 287 -20.04 7.02 26.73
C LEU A 287 -20.84 5.76 27.08
N ASP A 288 -22.09 5.97 27.50
CA ASP A 288 -23.08 4.90 27.66
C ASP A 288 -23.28 4.22 26.29
N VAL A 289 -22.69 3.03 26.14
CA VAL A 289 -22.98 2.11 25.04
C VAL A 289 -24.41 1.61 25.24
N VAL A 290 -25.35 2.22 24.52
CA VAL A 290 -26.72 1.73 24.46
C VAL A 290 -26.73 0.48 23.57
N GLU A 291 -26.67 -0.69 24.18
CA GLU A 291 -27.09 -1.95 23.57
C GLU A 291 -28.56 -1.80 23.11
N ARG A 292 -28.79 -1.77 21.80
CA ARG A 292 -30.11 -1.96 21.21
C ARG A 292 -30.08 -3.11 20.24
N ASP A 293 -30.53 -4.24 20.77
CA ASP A 293 -31.17 -5.32 20.03
C ASP A 293 -32.44 -4.75 19.37
N ASP A 294 -32.50 -4.75 18.04
CA ASP A 294 -33.76 -4.82 17.28
C ASP A 294 -33.51 -4.96 15.78
N ALA A 295 -33.91 -6.12 15.27
CA ALA A 295 -34.01 -6.45 13.87
C ALA A 295 -35.27 -5.82 13.23
N ALA A 296 -35.10 -5.04 12.15
CA ALA A 296 -36.12 -4.83 11.13
C ALA A 296 -35.50 -4.40 9.78
N PRO A 297 -36.09 -4.76 8.62
CA PRO A 297 -35.47 -4.58 7.30
C PRO A 297 -35.57 -3.14 6.80
N ARG A 298 -34.48 -2.60 6.23
CA ARG A 298 -34.47 -1.29 5.58
C ARG A 298 -34.76 -1.44 4.08
N GLU A 299 -35.78 -0.74 3.58
CA GLU A 299 -36.07 -0.59 2.15
C GLU A 299 -35.04 0.36 1.50
N GLU A 300 -34.55 0.00 0.31
CA GLU A 300 -33.59 0.80 -0.48
C GLU A 300 -34.26 2.01 -1.17
N PRO A 301 -33.64 3.20 -1.18
CA PRO A 301 -34.09 4.32 -1.99
C PRO A 301 -33.65 4.18 -3.47
N PRO A 302 -34.42 4.71 -4.44
CA PRO A 302 -34.14 4.53 -5.87
C PRO A 302 -32.97 5.41 -6.38
N ARG A 303 -32.23 4.85 -7.33
CA ARG A 303 -31.03 5.40 -7.99
C ARG A 303 -31.39 6.45 -9.07
N PRO A 304 -30.73 7.62 -9.17
CA PRO A 304 -31.00 8.59 -10.24
C PRO A 304 -30.28 8.24 -11.55
N GLU A 305 -30.92 8.56 -12.68
CA GLU A 305 -30.43 8.33 -14.06
C GLU A 305 -29.36 9.35 -14.50
N PRO A 306 -28.40 8.97 -15.38
CA PRO A 306 -27.30 9.83 -15.80
C PRO A 306 -27.68 10.83 -16.91
N VAL A 307 -27.25 12.07 -16.76
CA VAL A 307 -27.35 13.14 -17.76
C VAL A 307 -26.16 13.05 -18.73
N VAL A 308 -26.46 13.00 -20.03
CA VAL A 308 -25.49 13.02 -21.14
C VAL A 308 -24.99 14.46 -21.35
N VAL A 309 -23.67 14.66 -21.35
CA VAL A 309 -23.01 15.89 -21.81
C VAL A 309 -22.14 15.53 -23.01
N GLU A 310 -22.43 16.16 -24.15
CA GLU A 310 -21.68 16.01 -25.41
C GLU A 310 -20.37 16.82 -25.38
N GLU A 311 -19.32 16.20 -25.89
CA GLU A 311 -17.96 16.74 -26.09
C GLU A 311 -17.85 17.39 -27.47
N PRO A 312 -17.25 18.59 -27.63
CA PRO A 312 -16.91 19.12 -28.95
C PRO A 312 -15.44 18.84 -29.31
N ALA A 313 -15.28 18.48 -30.58
CA ALA A 313 -14.07 18.05 -31.26
C ALA A 313 -12.96 19.12 -31.37
N ILE A 314 -11.70 18.66 -31.40
CA ILE A 314 -10.52 19.46 -31.77
C ILE A 314 -9.87 18.90 -33.04
N GLU A 315 -9.60 19.83 -33.95
CA GLU A 315 -9.09 19.72 -35.32
C GLU A 315 -7.54 19.61 -35.35
N ALA A 316 -7.00 18.99 -36.39
CA ALA A 316 -5.60 18.56 -36.50
C ALA A 316 -4.65 19.56 -37.22
N GLU A 317 -3.37 19.53 -36.77
CA GLU A 317 -2.09 19.79 -37.49
C GLU A 317 -1.72 21.24 -37.92
N PRO A 318 -0.40 21.62 -38.08
CA PRO A 318 0.70 20.77 -38.57
C PRO A 318 2.15 20.91 -37.99
N GLU A 319 2.93 19.92 -38.42
CA GLU A 319 4.38 19.68 -38.55
C GLU A 319 5.35 20.88 -38.60
N VAL A 320 6.48 20.80 -37.86
CA VAL A 320 7.70 21.60 -38.12
C VAL A 320 8.97 20.75 -38.05
N ALA A 321 9.74 20.92 -39.14
CA ALA A 321 11.04 20.41 -39.56
C ALA A 321 12.15 20.16 -38.50
N ARG A 322 12.94 19.13 -38.81
CA ARG A 322 14.25 18.78 -38.24
C ARG A 322 15.38 19.52 -38.94
N THR A 323 16.45 19.87 -38.22
CA THR A 323 17.84 19.78 -38.73
C THR A 323 18.87 19.72 -37.58
N PRO A 324 20.03 19.04 -37.75
CA PRO A 324 20.89 18.54 -36.66
C PRO A 324 22.26 19.26 -36.55
N ALA A 325 22.99 19.05 -35.44
CA ALA A 325 24.43 19.29 -35.32
C ALA A 325 25.10 18.45 -34.18
N GLU A 326 25.63 17.29 -34.57
CA GLU A 326 26.96 16.70 -34.29
C GLU A 326 27.85 17.22 -33.13
N THR A 327 28.24 16.33 -32.18
CA THR A 327 29.62 15.79 -32.08
C THR A 327 29.75 14.59 -31.11
N GLU A 328 30.29 13.50 -31.64
CA GLU A 328 30.73 12.22 -31.02
C GLU A 328 32.11 12.40 -30.32
N PRO A 329 32.70 11.42 -29.56
CA PRO A 329 33.06 10.05 -30.04
C PRO A 329 32.91 8.93 -28.98
N ALA A 330 33.05 7.62 -29.21
CA ALA A 330 33.01 6.72 -30.36
C ALA A 330 33.17 5.28 -29.80
N ALA A 331 32.37 4.33 -30.29
CA ALA A 331 32.80 2.98 -30.71
C ALA A 331 31.58 2.10 -31.05
N GLU A 332 31.35 1.93 -32.34
CA GLU A 332 30.37 1.02 -32.95
C GLU A 332 31.10 0.20 -34.04
N PRO A 333 30.50 -0.87 -34.61
CA PRO A 333 29.63 -0.59 -35.74
C PRO A 333 28.28 -1.32 -35.72
N ASP A 334 27.29 -0.50 -36.01
CA ASP A 334 25.88 -0.73 -36.31
C ASP A 334 25.61 -1.70 -37.48
N ARG A 335 24.43 -2.34 -37.42
CA ARG A 335 23.54 -2.57 -38.58
C ARG A 335 22.06 -2.61 -38.13
N GLY A 336 21.41 -1.45 -38.09
CA GLY A 336 20.20 -1.11 -38.87
C GLY A 336 18.83 -1.76 -38.56
N ALA A 337 18.01 -1.01 -37.80
CA ALA A 337 16.54 -0.80 -37.87
C ALA A 337 15.54 -1.89 -37.38
N PRO A 338 14.27 -1.55 -37.02
CA PRO A 338 13.67 -0.29 -36.55
C PRO A 338 13.00 -0.42 -35.15
N ALA A 339 12.61 0.72 -34.57
CA ALA A 339 11.79 0.77 -33.36
C ALA A 339 10.39 0.16 -33.61
N VAL A 340 10.04 -0.88 -32.85
CA VAL A 340 8.68 -1.42 -32.75
C VAL A 340 8.30 -1.51 -31.28
N ARG A 341 7.26 -0.75 -30.92
CA ARG A 341 6.57 -0.72 -29.62
C ARG A 341 6.28 -2.13 -29.11
N VAL A 342 6.64 -2.39 -27.85
CA VAL A 342 6.50 -3.66 -27.14
C VAL A 342 5.23 -3.60 -26.28
N GLU A 343 4.23 -4.43 -26.59
CA GLU A 343 3.03 -4.60 -25.74
C GLU A 343 2.94 -5.99 -25.09
N GLU A 344 4.01 -6.80 -25.14
CA GLU A 344 3.95 -8.18 -24.64
C GLU A 344 4.99 -8.54 -23.55
N ALA A 345 5.54 -7.54 -22.86
CA ALA A 345 6.55 -7.76 -21.80
C ALA A 345 5.97 -7.91 -20.37
N ASN A 346 4.65 -7.88 -20.18
CA ASN A 346 4.06 -7.68 -18.84
C ASN A 346 3.54 -8.95 -18.13
N LYS A 347 3.91 -10.15 -18.58
CA LYS A 347 3.57 -11.39 -17.86
C LYS A 347 4.76 -11.84 -17.00
N LEU A 348 4.49 -12.04 -15.71
CA LEU A 348 5.41 -12.67 -14.76
C LEU A 348 6.05 -13.92 -15.40
N PRO A 349 7.37 -14.14 -15.26
CA PRO A 349 7.99 -15.34 -15.79
C PRO A 349 7.35 -16.57 -15.13
N ALA A 350 6.72 -17.42 -15.96
CA ALA A 350 6.16 -18.68 -15.49
C ALA A 350 7.29 -19.63 -15.03
N PRO A 351 7.03 -20.50 -14.04
CA PRO A 351 8.00 -21.50 -13.58
C PRO A 351 8.59 -22.29 -14.76
N ALA A 352 9.91 -22.51 -14.73
CA ALA A 352 10.57 -23.28 -15.78
C ALA A 352 10.33 -24.78 -15.56
N PRO A 353 9.80 -25.54 -16.54
CA PRO A 353 9.74 -26.99 -16.41
C PRO A 353 11.17 -27.56 -16.38
N ALA A 354 11.44 -28.45 -15.43
CA ALA A 354 12.67 -29.25 -15.38
C ALA A 354 12.57 -30.38 -16.42
N GLY A 355 13.51 -30.46 -17.37
CA GLY A 355 13.54 -31.60 -18.30
C GLY A 355 14.35 -31.49 -19.59
N ASP A 356 14.66 -30.30 -20.13
CA ASP A 356 15.13 -30.19 -21.52
C ASP A 356 16.49 -29.49 -21.70
N THR A 357 17.20 -29.77 -22.81
CA THR A 357 18.45 -29.07 -23.19
C THR A 357 18.13 -27.77 -23.92
N TRP A 358 18.89 -26.70 -23.62
CA TRP A 358 18.74 -25.39 -24.25
C TRP A 358 20.07 -24.85 -24.78
N LEU A 359 20.01 -23.95 -25.77
CA LEU A 359 21.13 -23.14 -26.22
C LEU A 359 20.97 -21.71 -25.69
N GLN A 360 21.82 -21.28 -24.77
CA GLN A 360 21.84 -19.90 -24.28
C GLN A 360 22.63 -19.01 -25.24
N VAL A 361 21.98 -17.96 -25.74
CA VAL A 361 22.51 -17.05 -26.78
C VAL A 361 22.83 -15.66 -26.24
N GLY A 362 22.39 -15.34 -25.02
CA GLY A 362 22.70 -14.08 -24.35
C GLY A 362 22.22 -14.03 -22.91
N ALA A 363 22.80 -13.12 -22.13
CA ALA A 363 22.38 -12.77 -20.77
C ALA A 363 22.44 -11.24 -20.65
N PHE A 364 21.34 -10.62 -20.23
CA PHE A 364 21.14 -9.17 -20.24
C PHE A 364 20.74 -8.67 -18.86
N SER A 365 21.19 -7.47 -18.50
CA SER A 365 20.68 -6.77 -17.30
C SER A 365 19.33 -6.08 -17.54
N SER A 366 18.86 -6.02 -18.79
CA SER A 366 17.60 -5.36 -19.18
C SER A 366 16.63 -6.34 -19.81
N ALA A 367 15.39 -6.35 -19.30
CA ALA A 367 14.29 -7.15 -19.82
C ALA A 367 14.00 -6.81 -21.30
N SER A 368 14.01 -5.53 -21.66
CA SER A 368 13.75 -5.07 -23.04
C SER A 368 14.79 -5.61 -24.01
N ASN A 369 16.08 -5.52 -23.66
CA ASN A 369 17.15 -6.02 -24.54
C ASN A 369 17.05 -7.54 -24.76
N ALA A 370 16.71 -8.29 -23.69
CA ALA A 370 16.48 -9.72 -23.79
C ALA A 370 15.25 -10.06 -24.65
N ALA A 371 14.15 -9.32 -24.47
CA ALA A 371 12.93 -9.48 -25.26
C ALA A 371 13.16 -9.15 -26.75
N ASP A 372 13.92 -8.08 -27.05
CA ASP A 372 14.24 -7.69 -28.42
C ASP A 372 15.11 -8.73 -29.13
N LEU A 373 16.09 -9.33 -28.44
CA LEU A 373 16.83 -10.46 -28.99
C LEU A 373 15.93 -11.68 -29.21
N SER A 374 15.10 -12.04 -28.23
CA SER A 374 14.15 -13.16 -28.35
C SER A 374 13.21 -12.98 -29.55
N LYS A 375 12.68 -11.77 -29.75
CA LYS A 375 11.81 -11.44 -30.89
C LYS A 375 12.53 -11.57 -32.22
N ARG A 376 13.76 -11.07 -32.34
CA ARG A 376 14.57 -11.22 -33.56
C ARG A 376 14.85 -12.68 -33.88
N LEU A 377 15.26 -13.48 -32.89
CA LEU A 377 15.50 -14.91 -33.08
C LEU A 377 14.23 -15.68 -33.44
N LYS A 378 13.07 -15.30 -32.87
CA LYS A 378 11.76 -15.85 -33.30
C LYS A 378 11.46 -15.52 -34.76
N ALA A 379 11.75 -14.30 -35.21
CA ALA A 379 11.59 -13.91 -36.61
C ALA A 379 12.53 -14.69 -37.55
N ASP A 380 13.72 -15.08 -37.07
CA ASP A 380 14.66 -15.96 -37.77
C ASP A 380 14.27 -17.46 -37.70
N GLY A 381 13.12 -17.77 -37.08
CA GLY A 381 12.55 -19.11 -37.00
C GLY A 381 13.08 -19.98 -35.87
N PHE A 382 13.63 -19.38 -34.81
CA PHE A 382 14.01 -20.09 -33.59
C PHE A 382 12.91 -20.04 -32.54
N ASP A 383 12.67 -21.18 -31.90
CA ASP A 383 11.88 -21.23 -30.67
C ASP A 383 12.74 -20.65 -29.53
N THR A 384 12.29 -19.55 -28.91
CA THR A 384 13.03 -18.90 -27.83
C THR A 384 12.22 -18.66 -26.58
N LYS A 385 12.93 -18.68 -25.45
CA LYS A 385 12.43 -18.37 -24.12
C LYS A 385 13.37 -17.36 -23.45
N VAL A 386 12.80 -16.39 -22.74
CA VAL A 386 13.53 -15.51 -21.83
C VAL A 386 13.29 -16.02 -20.41
N GLU A 387 14.35 -16.24 -19.66
CA GLU A 387 14.30 -16.70 -18.28
C GLU A 387 15.13 -15.79 -17.39
N VAL A 388 14.73 -15.67 -16.13
CA VAL A 388 15.54 -14.98 -15.13
C VAL A 388 16.52 -15.99 -14.51
N GLY A 389 17.79 -15.62 -14.37
CA GLY A 389 18.81 -16.48 -13.77
C GLY A 389 19.98 -15.69 -13.17
N ILE A 390 20.89 -16.39 -12.48
CA ILE A 390 21.98 -15.75 -11.72
C ILE A 390 23.33 -16.11 -12.33
N VAL A 391 24.23 -15.15 -12.46
CA VAL A 391 25.64 -15.36 -12.83
C VAL A 391 26.49 -14.61 -11.82
N ASP A 392 27.38 -15.32 -11.12
CA ASP A 392 28.28 -14.74 -10.10
C ASP A 392 27.54 -13.93 -9.00
N GLY A 393 26.37 -14.41 -8.57
CA GLY A 393 25.54 -13.75 -7.56
C GLY A 393 24.70 -12.57 -8.05
N GLN A 394 24.82 -12.21 -9.34
CA GLN A 394 24.07 -11.14 -9.96
C GLN A 394 22.96 -11.70 -10.86
N GLY A 395 21.77 -11.09 -10.82
CA GLY A 395 20.65 -11.45 -11.68
C GLY A 395 20.84 -11.03 -13.14
N TYR A 396 20.32 -11.82 -14.08
CA TYR A 396 20.28 -11.56 -15.51
C TYR A 396 19.03 -12.17 -16.18
N TYR A 397 18.57 -11.53 -17.25
CA TYR A 397 17.65 -12.08 -18.24
C TYR A 397 18.40 -12.91 -19.28
N ARG A 398 18.26 -14.23 -19.23
CA ARG A 398 18.90 -15.19 -20.13
C ARG A 398 17.98 -15.51 -21.31
N VAL A 399 18.48 -15.31 -22.53
CA VAL A 399 17.77 -15.68 -23.77
C VAL A 399 18.24 -17.07 -24.19
N ARG A 400 17.29 -18.00 -24.36
CA ARG A 400 17.54 -19.40 -24.68
C ARG A 400 16.77 -19.83 -25.93
N VAL A 401 17.36 -20.72 -26.72
CA VAL A 401 16.79 -21.34 -27.92
C VAL A 401 16.57 -22.84 -27.63
N GLY A 402 15.39 -23.37 -27.96
CA GLY A 402 14.98 -24.75 -27.62
C GLY A 402 13.50 -24.84 -27.23
N PRO A 403 13.07 -25.90 -26.50
CA PRO A 403 13.88 -26.99 -25.94
C PRO A 403 14.35 -28.01 -26.99
N PHE A 404 15.40 -28.77 -26.66
CA PHE A 404 15.87 -29.92 -27.43
C PHE A 404 15.82 -31.18 -26.55
N ASP A 405 15.06 -32.18 -26.99
CA ASP A 405 14.93 -33.48 -26.32
C ASP A 405 16.11 -34.37 -26.74
N LEU A 406 17.17 -34.40 -25.92
CA LEU A 406 18.33 -35.23 -26.22
C LEU A 406 18.15 -36.66 -25.68
N PRO A 407 18.59 -37.69 -26.44
CA PRO A 407 19.44 -37.59 -27.64
C PRO A 407 18.68 -37.41 -28.96
N ARG A 408 17.34 -37.42 -28.97
CA ARG A 408 16.50 -37.45 -30.17
C ARG A 408 16.72 -36.25 -31.09
N ASP A 409 16.90 -35.06 -30.52
CA ASP A 409 17.02 -33.80 -31.25
C ASP A 409 18.47 -33.36 -31.52
N ARG A 410 19.43 -34.29 -31.49
CA ARG A 410 20.86 -33.95 -31.64
C ARG A 410 21.17 -33.22 -32.95
N ASP A 411 20.60 -33.67 -34.06
CA ASP A 411 20.79 -33.02 -35.36
C ASP A 411 20.14 -31.62 -35.39
N ARG A 412 18.95 -31.46 -34.77
CA ARG A 412 18.25 -30.17 -34.66
C ARG A 412 19.04 -29.18 -33.81
N LEU A 413 19.65 -29.64 -32.71
CA LEU A 413 20.51 -28.86 -31.83
C LEU A 413 21.74 -28.35 -32.59
N ASP A 414 22.44 -29.24 -33.30
CA ASP A 414 23.65 -28.89 -34.05
C ASP A 414 23.35 -27.96 -35.24
N GLU A 415 22.22 -28.17 -35.92
CA GLU A 415 21.73 -27.26 -36.96
C GLU A 415 21.40 -25.88 -36.38
N ALA A 416 20.65 -25.81 -35.28
CA ALA A 416 20.31 -24.57 -34.62
C ALA A 416 21.58 -23.80 -34.20
N ARG A 417 22.56 -24.49 -33.59
CA ARG A 417 23.86 -23.90 -33.21
C ARG A 417 24.61 -23.35 -34.43
N GLY A 418 24.70 -24.11 -35.53
CA GLY A 418 25.37 -23.67 -36.75
C GLY A 418 24.64 -22.54 -37.48
N ARG A 419 23.31 -22.42 -37.33
CA ARG A 419 22.54 -21.26 -37.83
C ARG A 419 22.78 -20.03 -36.96
N LEU A 420 22.77 -20.17 -35.63
CA LEU A 420 23.03 -19.08 -34.69
C LEU A 420 24.45 -18.49 -34.88
N ASP A 421 25.47 -19.33 -35.05
CA ASP A 421 26.85 -18.89 -35.30
C ASP A 421 26.98 -18.08 -36.59
N ARG A 422 26.33 -18.53 -37.68
CA ARG A 422 26.28 -17.78 -38.96
C ARG A 422 25.55 -16.44 -38.85
N LEU A 423 24.60 -16.32 -37.94
CA LEU A 423 23.88 -15.08 -37.64
C LEU A 423 24.64 -14.18 -36.64
N GLY A 424 25.79 -14.63 -36.12
CA GLY A 424 26.61 -13.88 -35.17
C GLY A 424 26.18 -14.03 -33.71
N TYR A 425 25.37 -15.04 -33.38
CA TYR A 425 24.93 -15.32 -32.02
C TYR A 425 25.69 -16.51 -31.44
N PRO A 426 26.77 -16.30 -30.66
CA PRO A 426 27.46 -17.40 -30.00
C PRO A 426 26.52 -18.06 -28.99
N ALA A 427 26.44 -19.39 -29.03
CA ALA A 427 25.50 -20.15 -28.22
C ALA A 427 26.20 -21.20 -27.35
N ARG A 428 25.88 -21.24 -26.05
CA ARG A 428 26.36 -22.26 -25.12
C ARG A 428 25.24 -23.23 -24.79
N GLN A 429 25.53 -24.54 -24.84
CA GLN A 429 24.58 -25.56 -24.39
C GLN A 429 24.46 -25.56 -22.87
N MET A 430 23.22 -25.61 -22.38
CA MET A 430 22.90 -25.68 -20.96
C MET A 430 21.93 -26.85 -20.74
N SER A 431 22.10 -27.61 -19.66
CA SER A 431 21.05 -28.53 -19.18
C SER A 431 20.00 -27.74 -18.40
N GLY A 432 18.72 -28.08 -18.55
CA GLY A 432 17.63 -27.43 -17.82
C GLY A 432 17.83 -27.52 -16.31
N GLY A 433 18.34 -26.45 -15.70
CA GLY A 433 18.61 -26.37 -14.26
C GLY A 433 19.79 -25.47 -13.85
N GLU A 434 20.69 -25.11 -14.77
CA GLU A 434 21.89 -24.27 -14.50
C GLU A 434 21.77 -22.81 -14.95
#